data_AF-A0A383DYK0-F1
#
_entry.id   AF-A0A383DYK0-F1
#
_cell.length_a   1.000
_cell.length_b   1.000
_cell.length_c   1.000
_cell.angle_alpha   90.00
_cell.angle_beta   90.00
_cell.angle_gamma   90.00
#
_symmetry.space_group_name_H-M   'P 1'
#
loop_
_entity.id
_entity.type
_entity.pdbx_description
1 polymer ?
#
loop_
_entity_poly.entity_id
_entity_poly.type
_entity_poly.pdbx_seq_one_letter_code
_entity_poly.pdbx_strand_id
1 'polypeptide(L)' 'MLMIDNFDSFTYNLVQGFRTQGAEVIVFRNNAIDIEQAQALE' A
#
# COMPACT_ATOMS: atom_id res chain seq x y z
N MET A 1 7.31 -2.22 1.26
CA MET A 1 6.73 -0.86 1.09
C MET A 1 5.23 -0.91 1.37
N LEU A 2 4.74 -0.07 2.29
CA LEU A 2 3.31 0.07 2.60
C LEU A 2 2.65 1.11 1.69
N MET A 3 1.57 0.74 1.02
CA MET A 3 0.71 1.61 0.21
C MET A 3 -0.69 1.70 0.85
N ILE A 4 -1.17 2.92 1.06
CA ILE A 4 -2.52 3.17 1.60
C ILE A 4 -3.48 3.53 0.47
N ASP A 5 -4.49 2.68 0.28
CA ASP A 5 -5.57 2.89 -0.67
C ASP A 5 -6.70 3.71 -0.02
N ASN A 6 -6.86 4.95 -0.47
CA ASN A 6 -7.89 5.88 -0.02
C ASN A 6 -9.17 5.83 -0.87
N PHE A 7 -9.55 4.64 -1.37
CA PHE A 7 -10.65 4.48 -2.33
C PHE A 7 -10.42 5.20 -3.67
N ASP A 8 -9.15 5.31 -4.05
CA ASP A 8 -8.73 5.95 -5.29
C ASP A 8 -8.58 4.91 -6.41
N SER A 9 -9.17 5.22 -7.58
CA SER A 9 -9.19 4.33 -8.75
C SER A 9 -7.81 4.13 -9.39
N PHE A 10 -6.81 4.95 -9.06
CA PHE A 10 -5.45 4.85 -9.58
C PHE A 10 -4.47 4.19 -8.62
N THR A 11 -4.88 3.80 -7.41
CA THR A 11 -3.99 3.15 -6.42
C THR A 11 -3.20 1.99 -7.03
N TYR A 12 -3.87 1.15 -7.83
CA TYR A 12 -3.23 -0.02 -8.43
C TYR A 12 -2.28 0.32 -9.59
N ASN A 13 -2.41 1.48 -10.23
CA ASN A 13 -1.45 1.94 -11.23
C ASN A 13 -0.07 2.16 -10.57
N LEU A 14 -0.04 2.78 -9.39
CA LEU A 14 1.19 2.97 -8.62
C LEU A 14 1.74 1.63 -8.12
N VAL A 15 0.88 0.78 -7.54
CA VAL A 15 1.28 -0.56 -7.05
C VAL A 15 1.97 -1.36 -8.16
N GLN A 16 1.41 -1.37 -9.37
CA GLN A 16 2.03 -2.07 -10.50
C GLN A 16 3.33 -1.41 -10.95
N GLY A 17 3.39 -0.07 -10.97
CA GLY A 17 4.62 0.65 -11.29
C GLY A 17 5.78 0.32 -10.35
N PHE A 18 5.52 0.19 -9.05
CA PHE A 18 6.53 -0.21 -8.07
C PHE A 18 6.89 -1.70 -8.14
N ARG A 19 5.89 -2.58 -8.31
CA ARG A 19 6.13 -4.03 -8.47
C ARG A 19 6.94 -4.35 -9.71
N THR A 20 6.73 -3.63 -10.81
CA THR A 20 7.52 -3.77 -12.04
C THR A 20 9.00 -3.41 -11.83
N GLN A 21 9.28 -2.52 -10.87
CA GLN A 21 10.65 -2.17 -10.45
C GLN A 21 11.23 -3.14 -9.40
N GLY A 22 10.52 -4.23 -9.08
CA GLY A 22 10.95 -5.24 -8.12
C GLY A 22 10.62 -4.92 -6.66
N ALA A 23 9.87 -3.85 -6.38
CA ALA A 23 9.49 -3.52 -5.02
C ALA A 23 8.38 -4.45 -4.50
N GLU A 24 8.55 -4.94 -3.27
CA GLU A 24 7.47 -5.60 -2.55
C GLU A 24 6.49 -4.56 -1.99
N VAL A 25 5.24 -4.64 -2.43
CA VAL A 25 4.18 -3.68 -2.10
C VAL A 25 3.04 -4.37 -1.37
N ILE A 26 2.83 -3.95 -0.13
CA ILE A 26 1.72 -4.34 0.73
C ILE A 26 0.69 -3.21 0.68
N VAL A 27 -0.57 -3.55 0.44
CA VAL A 27 -1.65 -2.56 0.25
C VAL A 27 -2.71 -2.75 1.33
N PHE A 28 -3.06 -1.67 2.03
CA PHE A 28 -4.20 -1.64 2.95
C PHE A 28 -5.14 -0.49 2.56
N ARG A 29 -6.45 -0.69 2.74
CA ARG A 29 -7.40 0.43 2.71
C ARG A 29 -7.17 1.31 3.94
N ASN A 30 -7.41 2.60 3.82
CA ASN A 30 -7.21 3.57 4.90
C ASN A 30 -8.04 3.30 6.17
N ASN A 31 -9.09 2.47 6.06
CA ASN A 31 -9.97 2.07 7.15
C ASN A 31 -9.78 0.60 7.56
N ALA A 32 -8.76 -0.07 7.02
CA ALA A 32 -8.47 -1.48 7.28
C ALA A 32 -7.17 -1.70 8.09
N ILE A 33 -6.48 -0.62 8.45
CA ILE A 33 -5.26 -0.65 9.25
C ILE A 33 -5.18 0.60 10.13
N ASP A 34 -4.74 0.45 11.38
CA ASP A 34 -4.40 1.58 12.26
C ASP A 34 -2.91 1.94 12.21
N ILE A 35 -2.53 3.00 12.93
CA ILE A 35 -1.15 3.51 12.91
C ILE A 35 -0.18 2.53 13.56
N GLU A 36 -0.57 1.87 14.65
CA GLU A 36 0.30 0.93 15.38
C GLU A 36 0.59 -0.30 14.52
N GLN A 37 -0.44 -0.86 13.87
CA GLN A 37 -0.33 -1.94 12.91
C GLN A 37 0.54 -1.55 11.71
N ALA A 38 0.37 -0.34 11.16
CA ALA A 38 1.16 0.14 10.04
C ALA A 38 2.66 0.30 10.39
N GLN A 39 2.96 0.74 11.62
CA GLN A 39 4.34 0.84 12.12
C GLN A 39 4.98 -0.51 12.41
N ALA A 40 4.17 -1.53 12.72
CA ALA A 40 4.65 -2.89 12.97
C ALA A 40 4.95 -3.68 11.69
N LEU A 41 4.60 -3.16 10.52
CA LEU A 41 4.99 -3.74 9.23
C LEU A 41 6.42 -3.31 8.89
N GLU A 42 7.36 -4.26 8.89
CA GLU A 42 8.76 -4.07 8.44
C GLU A 42 8.88 -3.83 6.93
#